data_AF-A0A0S8KWE1-F1
#
_entry.id   AF-A0A0S8KWE1-F1
#
_cell.length_a   1.000
_cell.length_b   1.000
_cell.length_c   1.000
_cell.angle_alpha   90.00
_cell.angle_beta   90.00
_cell.angle_gamma   90.00
#
_symmetry.space_group_name_H-M   'P 1'
#
loop_
_entity.id
_entity.type
_entity.pdbx_description
1 polymer ?
#
loop_
_entity_poly.entity_id
_entity_poly.type
_entity_poly.pdbx_seq_one_letter_code
_entity_poly.pdbx_strand_id
1 'polypeptide(L)'
;MKAIILILISLGLFISMYAQQVADTAYKPVIHDPAYEPGKGPVVYIDEGHHNFHTKEGRYKAFSNLVKRDGYVVKGYKGEFEKTKLREGKILVISNALHEHNVQDWTLPNPSAFKGPEIETVRQWVFDGGSLF
;
A
#
# COMPACT_ATOMS: atom_id res chain seq x y z
N MET A 1 -3.80 -38.44 35.63
CA MET A 1 -4.30 -38.25 34.25
C MET A 1 -5.03 -36.92 34.03
N LYS A 2 -6.07 -36.56 34.80
CA LYS A 2 -6.81 -35.30 34.62
C LYS A 2 -5.93 -34.03 34.71
N ALA A 3 -4.99 -33.99 35.66
CA ALA A 3 -4.06 -32.88 35.81
C ALA A 3 -3.06 -32.76 34.64
N ILE A 4 -2.63 -33.88 34.06
CA ILE A 4 -1.71 -33.90 32.90
C ILE A 4 -2.45 -33.41 31.64
N ILE A 5 -3.72 -33.80 31.48
CA ILE A 5 -4.57 -33.31 30.39
C ILE A 5 -4.80 -31.80 30.52
N LEU A 6 -5.05 -31.29 31.72
CA LEU A 6 -5.19 -29.85 31.99
C LEU A 6 -3.90 -29.05 31.70
N ILE A 7 -2.73 -29.60 32.02
CA ILE A 7 -1.42 -28.97 31.72
C ILE A 7 -1.12 -28.99 30.22
N LEU A 8 -1.47 -30.06 29.51
CA LEU A 8 -1.30 -30.13 28.05
C LEU A 8 -2.26 -29.18 27.32
N ILE A 9 -3.48 -28.99 27.82
CA ILE A 9 -4.42 -27.99 27.30
C ILE A 9 -3.92 -26.57 27.59
N SER A 10 -3.34 -26.31 28.76
CA SER A 10 -2.78 -24.98 29.08
C SER A 10 -1.50 -24.65 28.30
N LEU A 11 -0.66 -25.64 27.99
CA LEU A 11 0.49 -25.46 27.10
C LEU A 11 0.10 -25.25 25.63
N GLY A 12 -1.02 -25.85 25.18
CA GLY A 12 -1.54 -25.68 23.82
C GLY A 12 -2.18 -24.32 23.54
N LEU A 13 -2.42 -23.50 24.58
CA LEU A 13 -3.03 -22.18 24.48
C LEU A 13 -2.03 -21.03 24.33
N PHE A 14 -0.72 -21.31 24.25
CA PHE A 14 0.26 -20.33 23.76
C PHE A 14 0.13 -20.20 22.24
N ILE A 15 -1.00 -19.66 21.79
CA ILE A 15 -1.14 -19.12 20.46
C ILE A 15 -0.14 -17.97 20.39
N SER A 16 0.92 -18.12 19.58
CA SER A 16 1.85 -17.05 19.26
C SER A 16 1.06 -15.87 18.70
N MET A 17 0.75 -14.89 19.54
CA MET A 17 0.22 -13.62 19.07
C MET A 17 1.35 -12.88 18.39
N TYR A 18 1.49 -13.09 17.08
CA TYR A 18 2.36 -12.25 16.27
C TYR A 18 1.77 -10.85 16.25
N ALA A 19 2.50 -9.87 16.79
CA ALA A 19 2.13 -8.47 16.64
C ALA A 19 2.12 -8.14 15.14
N GLN A 20 0.93 -7.92 14.59
CA GLN A 20 0.75 -7.64 13.18
C GLN A 20 0.48 -6.16 12.98
N GLN A 21 1.23 -5.54 12.08
CA GLN A 21 0.86 -4.22 11.58
C GLN A 21 -0.46 -4.34 10.83
N VAL A 22 -1.48 -3.60 11.25
CA VAL A 22 -2.82 -3.55 10.64
C VAL A 22 -3.21 -2.09 10.40
N ALA A 23 -4.11 -1.86 9.44
CA ALA A 23 -4.60 -0.50 9.18
C ALA A 23 -5.48 -0.02 10.33
N ASP A 24 -5.35 1.26 10.71
CA ASP A 24 -6.40 1.93 11.48
C ASP A 24 -7.60 2.20 10.56
N THR A 25 -8.59 1.31 10.62
CA THR A 25 -9.80 1.44 9.80
C THR A 25 -10.83 2.42 10.38
N ALA A 26 -10.62 2.89 11.62
CA ALA A 26 -11.50 3.84 12.29
C ALA A 26 -11.05 5.30 12.11
N TYR A 27 -9.83 5.53 11.61
CA TYR A 27 -9.32 6.87 11.32
C TYR A 27 -10.25 7.65 10.38
N LYS A 28 -10.95 8.62 10.96
CA LYS A 28 -11.98 9.41 10.27
C LYS A 28 -12.07 10.83 10.85
N PRO A 29 -11.02 11.65 10.74
CA PRO A 29 -11.07 13.05 11.19
C PRO A 29 -12.11 13.84 10.41
N VAL A 30 -12.63 14.92 10.98
CA VAL A 30 -13.51 15.87 10.26
C VAL A 30 -12.66 16.64 9.23
N ILE A 31 -13.16 16.74 8.00
CA ILE A 31 -12.56 17.56 6.94
C ILE A 31 -13.55 18.70 6.70
N HIS A 32 -13.19 19.91 7.11
CA HIS A 32 -14.07 21.08 7.00
C HIS A 32 -14.12 21.65 5.58
N ASP A 33 -12.99 21.65 4.89
CA ASP A 33 -12.83 22.17 3.53
C ASP A 33 -12.04 21.15 2.70
N PRO A 34 -12.75 20.21 2.04
CA PRO A 34 -12.09 19.23 1.17
C PRO A 34 -11.39 19.93 0.01
N ALA A 35 -10.20 19.45 -0.36
CA ALA A 35 -9.45 20.02 -1.48
C ALA A 35 -10.26 20.02 -2.80
N TYR A 36 -11.16 19.05 -2.97
CA TYR A 36 -12.07 18.96 -4.11
C TYR A 36 -13.47 18.52 -3.68
N GLU A 37 -14.46 18.80 -4.53
CA GLU A 37 -15.75 18.13 -4.42
C GLU A 37 -15.57 16.60 -4.46
N PRO A 38 -16.40 15.81 -3.76
CA PRO A 38 -16.26 14.35 -3.70
C PRO A 38 -16.14 13.69 -5.06
N GLY A 39 -14.97 13.09 -5.33
CA GLY A 39 -14.67 12.38 -6.58
C GLY A 39 -14.44 13.27 -7.80
N LYS A 40 -14.28 14.58 -7.60
CA LYS A 40 -13.95 15.55 -8.67
C LYS A 40 -12.47 15.90 -8.71
N GLY A 41 -11.71 15.53 -7.68
CA GLY A 41 -10.27 15.67 -7.66
C GLY A 41 -9.56 14.72 -8.63
N PRO A 42 -8.25 14.94 -8.85
CA PRO A 42 -7.47 14.09 -9.73
C PRO A 42 -7.36 12.65 -9.21
N VAL A 43 -7.00 11.73 -10.11
CA VAL A 43 -6.75 10.33 -9.73
C VAL A 43 -5.41 10.22 -9.01
N VAL A 44 -5.46 9.57 -7.85
CA VAL A 44 -4.31 9.13 -7.04
C VAL A 44 -4.19 7.62 -7.17
N TYR A 45 -3.07 7.16 -7.69
CA TYR A 45 -2.70 5.75 -7.74
C TYR A 45 -1.92 5.36 -6.48
N ILE A 46 -2.27 4.23 -5.88
CA ILE A 46 -1.46 3.54 -4.87
C ILE A 46 -0.88 2.30 -5.55
N ASP A 47 0.44 2.15 -5.53
CA ASP A 47 1.11 0.98 -6.09
C ASP A 47 0.70 -0.31 -5.36
N GLU A 48 0.23 -1.27 -6.12
CA GLU A 48 -0.13 -2.63 -5.72
C GLU A 48 0.50 -3.66 -6.68
N GLY A 49 1.46 -3.25 -7.52
CA GLY A 49 2.12 -4.08 -8.52
C GLY A 49 3.43 -4.72 -8.05
N HIS A 50 4.04 -4.19 -6.98
CA HIS A 50 5.40 -4.50 -6.59
C HIS A 50 5.47 -5.12 -5.19
N HIS A 51 4.62 -6.12 -4.95
CA HIS A 51 4.52 -6.80 -3.66
C HIS A 51 4.42 -5.85 -2.46
N ASN A 52 3.80 -4.68 -2.69
CA ASN A 52 3.79 -3.59 -1.73
C ASN A 52 3.12 -4.05 -0.44
N PHE A 53 3.76 -3.76 0.67
CA PHE A 53 3.16 -4.03 1.97
C PHE A 53 1.93 -3.14 2.23
N HIS A 54 1.87 -1.97 1.58
CA HIS A 54 0.80 -0.99 1.71
C HIS A 54 -0.05 -0.88 0.43
N THR A 55 -1.26 -1.43 0.47
CA THR A 55 -2.24 -1.37 -0.64
C THR A 55 -3.46 -0.51 -0.26
N LYS A 56 -4.27 -0.12 -1.26
CA LYS A 56 -5.45 0.75 -1.09
C LYS A 56 -6.44 0.21 -0.07
N GLU A 57 -6.72 -1.09 -0.14
CA GLU A 57 -7.66 -1.78 0.75
C GLU A 57 -6.98 -2.45 1.94
N GLY A 58 -5.64 -2.53 1.94
CA GLY A 58 -4.84 -3.13 3.00
C GLY A 58 -4.38 -2.08 4.01
N ARG A 59 -3.08 -2.12 4.32
CA ARG A 59 -2.49 -1.30 5.39
C ARG A 59 -2.56 0.21 5.17
N TYR A 60 -2.75 0.65 3.92
CA TYR A 60 -2.95 2.05 3.60
C TYR A 60 -4.41 2.51 3.57
N LYS A 61 -5.35 1.69 4.05
CA LYS A 61 -6.78 2.02 4.02
C LYS A 61 -7.14 3.35 4.69
N ALA A 62 -6.47 3.70 5.79
CA ALA A 62 -6.67 4.99 6.46
C ALA A 62 -6.35 6.18 5.53
N PHE A 63 -5.19 6.12 4.87
CA PHE A 63 -4.75 7.11 3.88
C PHE A 63 -5.71 7.16 2.68
N SER A 64 -6.02 6.00 2.09
CA SER A 64 -6.97 5.87 0.97
C SER A 64 -8.33 6.51 1.30
N ASN A 65 -8.87 6.23 2.48
CA ASN A 65 -10.14 6.79 2.95
C ASN A 65 -10.06 8.31 3.18
N LEU A 66 -8.96 8.78 3.77
CA LEU A 66 -8.75 10.20 4.01
C LEU A 66 -8.70 10.97 2.68
N VAL A 67 -7.83 10.57 1.76
CA VAL A 67 -7.63 11.21 0.45
C VAL A 67 -8.90 11.15 -0.39
N LYS A 68 -9.65 10.04 -0.35
CA LYS A 68 -10.96 9.94 -1.00
C LYS A 68 -11.98 10.93 -0.43
N ARG A 69 -12.02 11.10 0.89
CA ARG A 69 -12.92 12.06 1.55
C ARG A 69 -12.51 13.51 1.33
N ASP A 70 -11.24 13.74 1.03
CA ASP A 70 -10.69 15.04 0.63
C ASP A 70 -10.98 15.38 -0.86
N GLY A 71 -11.75 14.53 -1.55
CA GLY A 71 -12.30 14.81 -2.88
C GLY A 71 -11.61 14.13 -4.04
N TYR A 72 -10.48 13.46 -3.81
CA TYR A 72 -9.72 12.76 -4.85
C TYR A 72 -10.37 11.42 -5.26
N VAL A 73 -9.96 10.91 -6.42
CA VAL A 73 -10.30 9.55 -6.87
C VAL A 73 -9.13 8.62 -6.59
N VAL A 74 -9.25 7.73 -5.60
CA VAL A 74 -8.17 6.80 -5.23
C VAL A 74 -8.33 5.45 -5.93
N LYS A 75 -7.29 5.01 -6.64
CA LYS A 75 -7.23 3.71 -7.35
C LYS A 75 -5.99 2.92 -6.96
N GLY A 76 -6.10 1.59 -6.90
CA GLY A 76 -4.94 0.71 -6.82
C GLY A 76 -4.33 0.55 -8.21
N TYR A 77 -3.01 0.63 -8.31
CA TYR A 77 -2.27 0.41 -9.54
C TYR A 77 -1.60 -0.96 -9.49
N LYS A 78 -2.14 -1.92 -10.25
CA LYS A 78 -1.59 -3.27 -10.37
C LYS A 78 -0.73 -3.42 -11.61
N GLY A 79 0.26 -4.31 -11.55
CA GLY A 79 1.21 -4.59 -12.64
C GLY A 79 2.26 -3.50 -12.80
N GLU A 80 3.08 -3.63 -13.84
CA GLU A 80 4.16 -2.68 -14.16
C GLU A 80 3.61 -1.31 -14.53
N PHE A 81 4.37 -0.25 -14.24
CA PHE A 81 4.00 1.10 -14.63
C PHE A 81 4.05 1.29 -16.15
N GLU A 82 2.93 1.73 -16.71
CA GLU A 82 2.72 1.97 -18.13
C GLU A 82 2.38 3.45 -18.34
N LYS A 83 3.03 4.09 -19.31
CA LYS A 83 2.83 5.53 -19.58
C LYS A 83 1.35 5.87 -19.84
N THR A 84 0.63 5.04 -20.58
CA THR A 84 -0.78 5.25 -20.93
C THR A 84 -1.67 5.28 -19.69
N LYS A 85 -1.49 4.33 -18.78
CA LYS A 85 -2.28 4.20 -17.56
C LYS A 85 -1.88 5.25 -16.51
N LEU A 86 -0.60 5.58 -16.38
CA LEU A 86 -0.14 6.67 -15.51
C LEU A 86 -0.73 8.03 -15.91
N ARG A 87 -0.98 8.27 -17.21
CA ARG A 87 -1.59 9.53 -17.69
C ARG A 87 -3.05 9.72 -17.27
N GLU A 88 -3.75 8.65 -16.87
CA GLU A 88 -5.07 8.76 -16.26
C GLU A 88 -5.01 9.34 -14.83
N GLY A 89 -3.82 9.32 -14.22
CA GLY A 89 -3.53 9.84 -12.88
C GLY A 89 -2.69 11.11 -12.89
N LYS A 90 -2.72 11.81 -11.75
CA LYS A 90 -1.80 12.93 -11.47
C LYS A 90 -0.82 12.60 -10.38
N ILE A 91 -1.13 11.63 -9.52
CA ILE A 91 -0.33 11.28 -8.36
C ILE A 91 -0.15 9.76 -8.34
N LEU A 92 1.09 9.31 -8.13
CA LEU A 92 1.45 7.93 -7.87
C LEU A 92 2.10 7.86 -6.49
N VAL A 93 1.57 7.00 -5.62
CA VAL A 93 2.07 6.74 -4.28
C VAL A 93 2.67 5.34 -4.25
N ILE A 94 3.98 5.25 -4.03
CA ILE A 94 4.72 3.99 -3.88
C ILE A 94 5.17 3.88 -2.43
N SER A 95 4.69 2.87 -1.73
CA SER A 95 5.12 2.66 -0.35
C SER A 95 5.46 1.21 -0.08
N ASN A 96 6.72 1.02 0.32
CA ASN A 96 7.28 -0.27 0.70
C ASN A 96 7.13 -1.33 -0.41
N ALA A 97 7.49 -0.94 -1.64
CA ALA A 97 7.61 -1.85 -2.79
C ALA A 97 8.79 -2.81 -2.58
N LEU A 98 8.58 -4.08 -2.91
CA LEU A 98 9.54 -5.15 -2.68
C LEU A 98 9.80 -5.92 -3.98
N HIS A 99 11.06 -6.25 -4.20
CA HIS A 99 11.41 -7.31 -5.12
C HIS A 99 10.84 -8.64 -4.60
N GLU A 100 10.46 -9.54 -5.50
CA GLU A 100 9.84 -10.84 -5.16
C GLU A 100 10.65 -11.63 -4.12
N HIS A 101 11.99 -11.61 -4.21
CA HIS A 101 12.89 -12.24 -3.25
C HIS A 101 12.71 -11.69 -1.82
N ASN A 102 12.54 -10.36 -1.68
CA ASN A 102 12.43 -9.68 -0.40
C ASN A 102 11.05 -9.78 0.26
N VAL A 103 10.11 -10.47 -0.38
CA VAL A 103 8.84 -10.82 0.26
C VAL A 103 9.06 -11.80 1.43
N GLN A 104 10.08 -12.65 1.33
CA GLN A 104 10.38 -13.67 2.34
C GLN A 104 11.81 -13.56 2.90
N ASP A 105 12.78 -13.14 2.08
CA ASP A 105 14.19 -13.15 2.44
C ASP A 105 14.82 -11.75 2.38
N TRP A 106 15.36 -11.30 3.50
CA TRP A 106 16.00 -9.99 3.65
C TRP A 106 17.53 -10.08 3.73
N THR A 107 18.10 -11.24 3.40
CA THR A 107 19.55 -11.35 3.26
C THR A 107 20.04 -10.51 2.08
N LEU A 108 21.13 -9.78 2.31
CA LEU A 108 21.66 -8.86 1.32
C LEU A 108 22.29 -9.62 0.14
N PRO A 109 22.18 -9.09 -1.09
CA PRO A 109 21.62 -7.78 -1.44
C PRO A 109 20.09 -7.77 -1.55
N ASN A 110 19.47 -6.60 -1.32
CA ASN A 110 18.05 -6.38 -1.59
C ASN A 110 17.90 -5.78 -3.01
N PRO A 111 17.54 -6.60 -4.03
CA PRO A 111 17.36 -6.12 -5.39
C PRO A 111 16.27 -5.06 -5.52
N SER A 112 16.34 -4.27 -6.61
CA SER A 112 15.32 -3.28 -6.95
C SER A 112 13.96 -3.96 -7.15
N ALA A 113 12.89 -3.38 -6.58
CA ALA A 113 11.52 -3.81 -6.84
C ALA A 113 11.07 -3.54 -8.30
N PHE A 114 11.75 -2.62 -8.99
CA PHE A 114 11.38 -2.13 -10.31
C PHE A 114 12.42 -2.50 -11.36
N LYS A 115 11.95 -2.70 -12.60
CA LYS A 115 12.81 -2.85 -13.78
C LYS A 115 13.28 -1.50 -14.29
N GLY A 116 14.45 -1.44 -14.93
CA GLY A 116 14.99 -0.21 -15.52
C GLY A 116 14.03 0.54 -16.45
N PRO A 117 13.37 -0.12 -17.42
CA PRO A 117 12.38 0.53 -18.30
C PRO A 117 11.18 1.12 -17.57
N GLU A 118 10.82 0.53 -16.44
CA GLU A 118 9.70 0.96 -15.63
C GLU A 118 10.04 2.23 -14.83
N ILE A 119 11.24 2.26 -14.25
CA ILE A 119 11.79 3.47 -13.62
C ILE A 119 11.83 4.61 -14.63
N GLU A 120 12.26 4.35 -15.87
CA GLU A 120 12.29 5.36 -16.92
C GLU A 120 10.88 5.85 -17.30
N THR A 121 9.90 4.94 -17.31
CA THR A 121 8.49 5.28 -17.55
C THR A 121 7.95 6.23 -16.49
N VAL A 122 8.18 5.92 -15.20
CA VAL A 122 7.77 6.80 -14.09
C VAL A 122 8.53 8.13 -14.14
N ARG A 123 9.84 8.09 -14.40
CA ARG A 123 10.70 9.28 -14.52
C ARG A 123 10.13 10.23 -15.58
N GLN A 124 9.87 9.72 -16.79
CA GLN A 124 9.32 10.54 -17.86
C GLN A 124 7.92 11.07 -17.53
N TRP A 125 7.07 10.26 -16.89
CA TRP A 125 5.74 10.72 -16.45
C TRP A 125 5.82 11.86 -15.42
N VAL A 126 6.78 11.82 -14.49
CA VAL A 126 7.06 12.93 -13.57
C VAL A 126 7.54 14.18 -14.32
N PHE A 127 8.46 14.02 -15.27
CA PHE A 127 8.89 15.14 -16.14
C PHE A 127 7.73 15.76 -16.94
N ASP A 128 6.76 14.94 -17.34
CA ASP A 128 5.56 15.37 -18.06
C ASP A 128 4.48 15.98 -17.12
N GLY A 129 4.79 16.18 -15.83
CA GLY A 129 3.94 16.86 -14.84
C GLY A 129 3.16 15.95 -13.89
N GLY A 130 3.49 14.66 -13.83
CA GLY A 130 3.02 13.76 -12.77
C GLY A 130 3.74 13.98 -11.45
N SER A 131 3.12 13.59 -10.34
CA SER A 131 3.72 13.68 -9.00
C SER A 131 3.94 12.29 -8.39
N LEU A 132 5.16 12.02 -7.95
CA LEU A 132 5.55 10.77 -7.27
C LEU A 132 5.75 11.02 -5.77
N PHE A 133 5.18 10.13 -4.94
CA PHE A 133 5.30 10.14 -3.47
C PHE A 133 5.60 8.74 -2.92
#